data_AF-A0A7M2A2W4-F1
#
_entry.id   AF-A0A7M2A2W4-F1
#
_cell.length_a   1.000
_cell.length_b   1.000
_cell.length_c   1.000
_cell.angle_alpha   90.00
_cell.angle_beta   90.00
_cell.angle_gamma   90.00
#
_symmetry.space_group_name_H-M   'P 1'
#
loop_
_entity.id
_entity.type
_entity.pdbx_description
1 polymer ?
#
loop_
_entity_poly.entity_id
_entity_poly.type
_entity_poly.pdbx_seq_one_letter_code
_entity_poly.pdbx_strand_id
1 'polypeptide(L)'
;MEKELLEQLNMWHEQDQFGLIIERIQHIPESQRDYELIGQLSRAYNNEGRYREAVQQLLFVNGQGASDPLWHYRLGYAYYHMARYEQALQAFEMANELSPHDESTIEFLGWVRPKAEKMQRDRQQHEEKRLALEQSDTLNHLRAASGTYVPATFWEQSEYALESYVSPPFDEDLIISIEQELGYKLPASYIQLMNTQNGGIPARTAFPTKAATSWAEDHIAITGILGIGRDKSNTLAGEFGSRFMIEEWGYPDLGIVICDCPSAGHDVVMLDYRFCGPEGEPAVVHVDQEDDYEITYLAPHFEAFIRGLVDADTIELSDEEVED
;
A
#
# COMPACT_ATOMS: atom_id res chain seq x y z
N MET A 1 39.18 -16.05 -7.89
CA MET A 1 37.81 -16.25 -8.38
C MET A 1 36.77 -15.69 -7.41
N GLU A 2 36.57 -16.25 -6.22
CA GLU A 2 35.55 -15.74 -5.27
C GLU A 2 35.88 -14.34 -4.73
N LYS A 3 37.14 -14.10 -4.33
CA LYS A 3 37.60 -12.78 -3.88
C LYS A 3 37.52 -11.71 -4.98
N GLU A 4 37.92 -12.04 -6.21
CA GLU A 4 37.85 -11.13 -7.37
C GLU A 4 36.39 -10.78 -7.71
N LEU A 5 35.47 -11.74 -7.57
CA LEU A 5 34.05 -11.48 -7.74
C LEU A 5 33.55 -10.50 -6.70
N LEU A 6 33.83 -10.73 -5.41
CA LEU A 6 33.39 -9.82 -4.34
C LEU A 6 33.96 -8.41 -4.48
N GLU A 7 35.23 -8.27 -4.88
CA GLU A 7 35.84 -6.97 -5.20
C GLU A 7 35.09 -6.27 -6.34
N GLN A 8 34.73 -7.00 -7.40
CA GLN A 8 33.94 -6.46 -8.50
C GLN A 8 32.53 -6.02 -8.06
N LEU A 9 31.84 -6.84 -7.25
CA LEU A 9 30.51 -6.51 -6.74
C LEU A 9 30.54 -5.26 -5.85
N ASN A 10 31.56 -5.11 -5.01
CA ASN A 10 31.74 -3.92 -4.19
C ASN A 10 32.05 -2.67 -5.03
N MET A 11 32.88 -2.80 -6.07
CA MET A 11 33.11 -1.69 -7.00
C MET A 11 31.82 -1.24 -7.70
N TRP A 12 30.97 -2.18 -8.14
CA TRP A 12 29.67 -1.83 -8.72
C TRP A 12 28.74 -1.19 -7.70
N HIS A 13 28.78 -1.62 -6.45
CA HIS A 13 27.99 -1.02 -5.39
C HIS A 13 28.41 0.44 -5.12
N GLU A 14 29.71 0.71 -5.07
CA GLU A 14 30.26 2.07 -4.92
C GLU A 14 29.95 2.98 -6.12
N GLN A 15 29.55 2.40 -7.26
CA GLN A 15 29.18 3.11 -8.49
C GLN A 15 27.65 3.14 -8.71
N ASP A 16 26.86 2.75 -7.71
CA ASP A 16 25.41 2.62 -7.76
C ASP A 16 24.91 1.71 -8.91
N GLN A 17 25.75 0.78 -9.39
CA GLN A 17 25.41 -0.17 -10.44
C GLN A 17 24.80 -1.45 -9.87
N PHE A 18 23.74 -1.31 -9.08
CA PHE A 18 23.13 -2.44 -8.36
C PHE A 18 22.49 -3.45 -9.30
N GLY A 19 21.90 -3.01 -10.43
CA GLY A 19 21.43 -3.90 -11.49
C GLY A 19 22.49 -4.89 -12.00
N LEU A 20 23.76 -4.47 -12.13
CA LEU A 20 24.85 -5.37 -12.55
C LEU A 20 25.18 -6.40 -11.47
N ILE A 21 25.10 -6.03 -10.19
CA ILE A 21 25.28 -6.96 -9.06
C ILE A 21 24.19 -8.04 -9.11
N ILE A 22 22.93 -7.62 -9.27
CA ILE A 22 21.77 -8.52 -9.36
C ILE A 22 21.96 -9.49 -10.54
N GLU A 23 22.19 -8.95 -11.74
CA GLU A 23 22.37 -9.76 -12.94
C GLU A 23 23.52 -10.77 -12.76
N ARG A 24 24.67 -10.31 -12.26
CA ARG A 24 25.86 -11.14 -12.12
C ARG A 24 25.65 -12.31 -11.16
N ILE A 25 25.00 -12.08 -10.02
CA ILE A 25 24.74 -13.11 -9.01
C ILE A 25 23.61 -14.04 -9.47
N GLN A 26 22.59 -13.53 -10.18
CA GLN A 26 21.51 -14.37 -10.70
C GLN A 26 21.99 -15.41 -11.72
N HIS A 27 23.07 -15.13 -12.46
CA HIS A 27 23.72 -16.11 -13.34
C HIS A 27 24.43 -17.25 -12.60
N ILE A 28 24.65 -17.12 -11.29
CA ILE A 28 25.17 -18.20 -10.45
C ILE A 28 23.98 -19.06 -10.01
N PRO A 29 24.02 -20.40 -10.16
CA PRO A 29 22.95 -21.28 -9.70
C PRO A 29 22.65 -21.06 -8.22
N GLU A 30 21.37 -21.08 -7.82
CA GLU A 30 20.96 -20.85 -6.42
C GLU A 30 21.68 -21.75 -5.42
N SER A 31 21.93 -23.01 -5.80
CA SER A 31 22.68 -23.98 -4.98
C SER A 31 24.16 -23.65 -4.75
N GLN A 32 24.69 -22.68 -5.49
CA GLN A 32 26.07 -22.20 -5.41
C GLN A 32 26.19 -20.79 -4.82
N ARG A 33 25.06 -20.14 -4.50
CA ARG A 33 25.06 -18.83 -3.84
C ARG A 33 25.24 -19.06 -2.34
N ASP A 34 26.39 -18.66 -1.82
CA ASP A 34 26.67 -18.72 -0.40
C ASP A 34 26.05 -17.53 0.34
N TYR A 35 26.26 -17.48 1.66
CA TYR A 35 25.73 -16.42 2.51
C TYR A 35 26.19 -15.02 2.08
N GLU A 36 27.47 -14.88 1.73
CA GLU A 36 28.02 -13.59 1.33
C GLU A 36 27.40 -13.10 0.03
N LEU A 37 27.31 -13.95 -1.01
CA LEU A 37 26.65 -13.58 -2.27
C LEU A 37 25.16 -13.25 -2.06
N ILE A 38 24.47 -13.95 -1.18
CA ILE A 38 23.08 -13.65 -0.83
C ILE A 38 22.98 -12.30 -0.11
N GLY A 39 23.93 -11.98 0.78
CA GLY A 39 24.03 -10.66 1.40
C GLY A 39 24.24 -9.54 0.40
N GLN A 40 25.13 -9.74 -0.58
CA GLN A 40 25.38 -8.78 -1.67
C GLN A 40 24.17 -8.60 -2.57
N LEU A 41 23.50 -9.69 -2.93
CA LEU A 41 22.28 -9.67 -3.74
C LEU A 41 21.15 -8.94 -3.02
N SER A 42 20.94 -9.23 -1.75
CA SER A 42 19.89 -8.60 -0.93
C SER A 42 20.17 -7.10 -0.74
N ARG A 43 21.44 -6.70 -0.56
CA ARG A 43 21.84 -5.29 -0.54
C ARG A 43 21.51 -4.60 -1.86
N ALA A 44 21.83 -5.23 -2.99
CA ALA A 44 21.54 -4.67 -4.31
C ALA A 44 20.02 -4.56 -4.55
N TYR A 45 19.24 -5.57 -4.17
CA TYR A 45 17.78 -5.49 -4.23
C TYR A 45 17.20 -4.36 -3.40
N ASN A 46 17.67 -4.16 -2.16
CA ASN A 46 17.24 -3.04 -1.33
C ASN A 46 17.50 -1.68 -2.00
N ASN A 47 18.67 -1.47 -2.59
CA ASN A 47 18.97 -0.20 -3.25
C ASN A 47 18.20 0.03 -4.57
N GLU A 48 17.72 -1.03 -5.20
CA GLU A 48 16.87 -0.96 -6.41
C GLU A 48 15.37 -0.91 -6.08
N GLY A 49 14.99 -0.79 -4.81
CA GLY A 49 13.59 -0.78 -4.40
C GLY A 49 12.90 -2.17 -4.47
N ARG A 50 13.65 -3.24 -4.74
CA ARG A 50 13.16 -4.61 -4.90
C ARG A 50 13.07 -5.34 -3.56
N TYR A 51 12.34 -4.73 -2.62
CA TYR A 51 12.33 -5.14 -1.21
C TYR A 51 11.76 -6.55 -0.99
N ARG A 52 10.79 -6.98 -1.82
CA ARG A 52 10.21 -8.33 -1.74
C ARG A 52 11.25 -9.40 -2.05
N GLU A 53 12.03 -9.21 -3.11
CA GLU A 53 13.13 -10.11 -3.45
C GLU A 53 14.23 -10.08 -2.38
N ALA A 54 14.56 -8.90 -1.84
CA ALA A 54 15.52 -8.78 -0.73
C ALA A 54 15.09 -9.61 0.49
N VAL A 55 13.85 -9.46 0.96
CA VAL A 55 13.29 -10.25 2.07
C VAL A 55 13.33 -11.74 1.75
N GLN A 56 12.95 -12.16 0.55
CA GLN A 56 12.95 -13.56 0.15
C GLN A 56 14.37 -14.16 0.25
N GLN A 57 15.38 -13.46 -0.27
CA GLN A 57 16.76 -13.91 -0.23
C GLN A 57 17.31 -13.94 1.21
N LEU A 58 17.04 -12.91 2.01
CA LEU A 58 17.49 -12.84 3.40
C LEU A 58 16.88 -13.96 4.25
N LEU A 59 15.59 -14.23 4.11
CA LEU A 59 14.91 -15.30 4.85
C LEU A 59 15.42 -16.70 4.47
N PHE A 60 15.87 -16.91 3.23
CA PHE A 60 16.48 -18.18 2.81
C PHE A 60 17.76 -18.52 3.61
N VAL A 61 18.48 -17.50 4.08
CA VAL A 61 19.72 -17.67 4.86
C VAL A 61 19.58 -17.28 6.34
N ASN A 62 18.36 -17.22 6.87
CA ASN A 62 18.09 -16.75 8.23
C ASN A 62 18.93 -17.47 9.32
N GLY A 63 19.20 -18.77 9.17
CA GLY A 63 19.99 -19.53 10.12
C GLY A 63 21.46 -19.10 10.18
N GLN A 64 22.02 -18.62 9.07
CA GLN A 64 23.37 -18.07 9.00
C GLN A 64 23.39 -16.60 9.46
N GLY A 65 22.35 -15.83 9.12
CA GLY A 65 22.26 -14.40 9.45
C GLY A 65 21.80 -14.08 10.87
N ALA A 66 21.37 -15.07 11.66
CA ALA A 66 20.77 -14.83 12.98
C ALA A 66 21.66 -14.02 13.95
N SER A 67 22.99 -14.10 13.83
CA SER A 67 23.95 -13.34 14.64
C SER A 67 24.70 -12.26 13.84
N ASP A 68 24.25 -11.93 12.63
CA ASP A 68 24.84 -10.90 11.78
C ASP A 68 24.00 -9.61 11.85
N PRO A 69 24.52 -8.51 12.44
CA PRO A 69 23.79 -7.25 12.52
C PRO A 69 23.45 -6.67 11.14
N LEU A 70 24.28 -6.86 10.11
CA LEU A 70 24.02 -6.34 8.76
C LEU A 70 22.88 -7.08 8.08
N TRP A 71 22.71 -8.38 8.36
CA TRP A 71 21.56 -9.14 7.87
C TRP A 71 20.26 -8.63 8.46
N HIS A 72 20.23 -8.41 9.77
CA HIS A 72 19.08 -7.83 10.47
C HIS A 72 18.78 -6.41 9.99
N TYR A 73 19.80 -5.57 9.81
CA TYR A 73 19.64 -4.23 9.25
C TYR A 73 19.04 -4.27 7.84
N ARG A 74 19.56 -5.12 6.94
CA ARG A 74 19.04 -5.24 5.56
C ARG A 74 17.62 -5.76 5.53
N LEU A 75 17.27 -6.67 6.44
CA LEU A 75 15.90 -7.19 6.57
C LEU A 75 14.96 -6.11 7.11
N GLY A 76 15.39 -5.34 8.11
CA GLY A 76 14.66 -4.21 8.66
C GLY A 76 14.41 -3.13 7.63
N TYR A 77 15.44 -2.78 6.84
CA TYR A 77 15.34 -1.81 5.75
C TYR A 77 14.30 -2.24 4.71
N ALA A 78 14.36 -3.50 4.26
CA ALA A 78 13.39 -4.02 3.31
C ALA A 78 11.96 -3.99 3.88
N TYR A 79 11.76 -4.41 5.14
CA TYR A 79 10.46 -4.35 5.79
C TYR A 79 9.95 -2.91 5.99
N TYR A 80 10.83 -1.96 6.28
CA TYR A 80 10.47 -0.55 6.47
C TYR A 80 9.84 0.02 5.19
N HIS A 81 10.50 -0.15 4.06
CA HIS A 81 10.01 0.35 2.78
C HIS A 81 8.82 -0.45 2.22
N MET A 82 8.59 -1.67 2.71
CA MET A 82 7.34 -2.42 2.47
C MET A 82 6.20 -2.02 3.43
N ALA A 83 6.38 -0.99 4.25
CA ALA A 83 5.45 -0.55 5.29
C ALA A 83 5.05 -1.67 6.28
N ARG A 84 5.94 -2.62 6.52
CA ARG A 84 5.83 -3.72 7.50
C ARG A 84 6.53 -3.33 8.79
N TYR A 85 6.08 -2.23 9.39
CA TYR A 85 6.83 -1.53 10.45
C TYR A 85 7.08 -2.36 11.71
N GLU A 86 6.16 -3.26 12.09
CA GLU A 86 6.39 -4.16 13.24
C GLU A 86 7.57 -5.11 12.99
N GLN A 87 7.65 -5.67 11.77
CA GLN A 87 8.74 -6.59 11.38
C GLN A 87 10.05 -5.82 11.20
N ALA A 88 9.98 -4.60 10.65
CA ALA A 88 11.11 -3.71 10.52
C ALA A 88 11.69 -3.33 11.90
N LEU A 89 10.82 -2.93 12.84
CA LEU A 89 11.20 -2.60 14.21
C LEU A 89 11.93 -3.79 14.87
N GLN A 90 11.36 -4.99 14.81
CA GLN A 90 11.98 -6.19 15.38
C GLN A 90 13.38 -6.46 14.80
N ALA A 91 13.53 -6.32 13.48
CA ALA A 91 14.80 -6.55 12.81
C ALA A 91 15.84 -5.48 13.20
N PHE A 92 15.47 -4.20 13.23
CA PHE A 92 16.38 -3.13 13.65
C PHE A 92 16.75 -3.21 15.14
N GLU A 93 15.83 -3.64 16.01
CA GLU A 93 16.14 -3.88 17.42
C GLU A 93 17.20 -4.98 17.57
N MET A 94 17.06 -6.08 16.84
CA MET A 94 18.06 -7.15 16.83
C MET A 94 19.40 -6.70 16.25
N ALA A 95 19.39 -5.88 15.19
CA ALA A 95 20.62 -5.28 14.65
C ALA A 95 21.35 -4.42 15.71
N ASN A 96 20.60 -3.60 16.45
CA ASN A 96 21.13 -2.75 17.52
C ASN A 96 21.57 -3.55 18.76
N GLU A 97 20.94 -4.68 19.07
CA GLU A 97 21.40 -5.59 20.13
C GLU A 97 22.76 -6.22 19.79
N LEU A 98 22.95 -6.63 18.53
CA LEU A 98 24.18 -7.27 18.05
C LEU A 98 25.32 -6.28 17.81
N SER A 99 25.01 -5.07 17.34
CA SER A 99 25.95 -3.98 17.10
C SER A 99 25.41 -2.65 17.66
N PRO A 100 25.52 -2.42 18.97
CA PRO A 100 25.07 -1.18 19.58
C PRO A 100 25.83 0.03 19.03
N HIS A 101 25.15 1.18 18.96
CA HIS A 101 25.72 2.46 18.49
C HIS A 101 26.03 2.55 17.00
N ASP A 102 25.52 1.62 16.18
CA ASP A 102 25.47 1.81 14.73
C ASP A 102 24.52 2.98 14.38
N GLU A 103 25.06 4.02 13.74
CA GLU A 103 24.34 5.27 13.48
C GLU A 103 23.12 5.06 12.59
N SER A 104 23.27 4.31 11.50
CA SER A 104 22.18 4.01 10.57
C SER A 104 21.07 3.20 11.24
N THR A 105 21.42 2.20 12.05
CA THR A 105 20.41 1.41 12.79
C THR A 105 19.65 2.27 13.80
N ILE A 106 20.34 3.18 14.52
CA ILE A 106 19.70 4.09 15.47
C ILE A 106 18.75 5.07 14.76
N GLU A 107 19.16 5.58 13.61
CA GLU A 107 18.35 6.47 12.78
C GLU A 107 17.05 5.78 12.34
N PHE A 108 17.15 4.58 11.75
CA PHE A 108 15.97 3.79 11.35
C PHE A 108 15.08 3.41 12.55
N LEU A 109 15.66 3.11 13.72
CA LEU A 109 14.87 2.90 14.94
C LEU A 109 14.07 4.15 15.34
N GLY A 110 14.63 5.34 15.14
CA GLY A 110 13.94 6.61 15.35
C GLY A 110 12.73 6.78 14.45
N TRP A 111 12.82 6.39 13.18
CA TRP A 111 11.73 6.49 12.20
C TRP A 111 10.69 5.38 12.35
N VAL A 112 11.11 4.13 12.56
CA VAL A 112 10.21 2.96 12.54
C VAL A 112 9.35 2.84 13.78
N ARG A 113 9.84 3.26 14.96
CA ARG A 113 9.08 3.17 16.23
C ARG A 113 7.72 3.87 16.18
N PRO A 114 7.62 5.18 15.84
CA PRO A 114 6.33 5.84 15.77
C PRO A 114 5.41 5.22 14.70
N LYS A 115 5.95 4.82 13.53
CA LYS A 115 5.18 4.15 12.48
C LYS A 115 4.65 2.77 12.92
N ALA A 116 5.45 1.98 13.65
CA ALA A 116 5.04 0.69 14.21
C ALA A 116 3.96 0.85 15.32
N GLU A 117 4.13 1.82 16.22
CA GLU A 117 3.14 2.14 17.25
C GLU A 117 1.81 2.61 16.63
N LYS A 118 1.87 3.42 15.57
CA LYS A 118 0.68 3.82 14.80
C LYS A 118 0.02 2.61 14.14
N MET A 119 0.78 1.77 13.44
CA MET A 119 0.29 0.55 12.80
C MET A 119 -0.45 -0.38 13.78
N GLN A 120 0.09 -0.52 14.99
CA GLN A 120 -0.53 -1.33 16.02
C GLN A 120 -1.88 -0.75 16.49
N ARG A 121 -1.97 0.58 16.65
CA ARG A 121 -3.23 1.27 16.97
C ARG A 121 -4.26 1.10 15.86
N ASP A 122 -3.84 1.26 14.61
CA ASP A 122 -4.72 1.11 13.45
C ASP A 122 -5.23 -0.34 13.32
N ARG A 123 -4.38 -1.34 13.60
CA ARG A 123 -4.78 -2.76 13.65
C ARG A 123 -5.83 -3.00 14.74
N GLN A 124 -5.60 -2.50 15.95
CA GLN A 124 -6.57 -2.63 17.05
C GLN A 124 -7.91 -1.98 16.68
N GLN A 125 -7.88 -0.76 16.13
CA GLN A 125 -9.07 -0.07 15.65
C GLN A 125 -9.80 -0.87 14.56
N HIS A 126 -9.07 -1.47 13.61
CA HIS A 126 -9.62 -2.31 12.57
C HIS A 126 -10.31 -3.56 13.15
N GLU A 127 -9.64 -4.29 14.05
CA GLU A 127 -10.17 -5.48 14.72
C GLU A 127 -11.44 -5.16 15.53
N GLU A 128 -11.44 -4.07 16.31
CA GLU A 128 -12.61 -3.63 17.08
C GLU A 128 -13.81 -3.32 16.18
N LYS A 129 -13.59 -2.56 15.10
CA LYS A 129 -14.64 -2.23 14.13
C LYS A 129 -15.14 -3.48 13.40
N ARG A 130 -14.26 -4.40 13.03
CA ARG A 130 -14.59 -5.67 12.39
C ARG A 130 -15.49 -6.53 13.27
N LEU A 131 -15.14 -6.68 14.54
CA LEU A 131 -15.92 -7.44 15.51
C LEU A 131 -17.30 -6.83 15.73
N ALA A 132 -17.40 -5.49 15.80
CA ALA A 132 -18.69 -4.80 15.93
C ALA A 132 -19.61 -5.05 14.72
N LEU A 133 -19.05 -5.07 13.50
CA LEU A 133 -19.80 -5.27 12.26
C LEU A 133 -20.28 -6.72 12.07
N GLU A 134 -19.47 -7.69 12.47
CA GLU A 134 -19.86 -9.11 12.47
C GLU A 134 -21.05 -9.38 13.40
N GLN A 135 -21.12 -8.65 14.50
CA GLN A 135 -22.24 -8.75 15.45
C GLN A 135 -23.53 -8.10 14.93
N SER A 136 -23.44 -7.14 14.00
CA SER A 136 -24.60 -6.45 13.43
C SER A 136 -25.12 -7.04 12.10
N ASP A 137 -24.43 -8.01 11.49
CA ASP A 137 -24.74 -8.62 10.18
C ASP A 137 -24.82 -7.59 9.03
N THR A 138 -24.06 -6.50 9.14
CA THR A 138 -24.12 -5.33 8.23
C THR A 138 -23.01 -5.30 7.17
N LEU A 139 -22.47 -6.45 6.77
CA LEU A 139 -21.42 -6.53 5.74
C LEU A 139 -21.98 -6.77 4.33
N ASN A 140 -21.45 -6.06 3.33
CA ASN A 140 -21.67 -6.26 1.90
C ASN A 140 -23.12 -5.98 1.44
N HIS A 141 -23.69 -4.85 1.87
CA HIS A 141 -25.08 -4.44 1.61
C HIS A 141 -25.22 -3.15 0.80
N LEU A 142 -24.28 -2.83 -0.09
CA LEU A 142 -24.38 -1.66 -0.99
C LEU A 142 -25.55 -1.74 -2.00
N ARG A 143 -26.40 -2.77 -1.93
CA ARG A 143 -27.65 -2.85 -2.69
C ARG A 143 -28.76 -1.93 -2.16
N ALA A 144 -28.67 -1.50 -0.89
CA ALA A 144 -29.68 -0.65 -0.26
C ALA A 144 -29.09 0.68 0.21
N ALA A 145 -29.89 1.74 0.07
CA ALA A 145 -29.55 3.06 0.60
C ALA A 145 -29.40 3.00 2.13
N SER A 146 -28.34 3.61 2.66
CA SER A 146 -28.13 3.78 4.10
C SER A 146 -27.01 4.79 4.35
N GLY A 147 -27.22 5.65 5.36
CA GLY A 147 -26.33 6.77 5.66
C GLY A 147 -26.31 7.77 4.51
N THR A 148 -25.10 8.16 4.09
CA THR A 148 -24.88 9.04 2.94
C THR A 148 -24.96 8.28 1.60
N TYR A 149 -24.95 6.96 1.60
CA TYR A 149 -24.99 6.20 0.36
C TYR A 149 -26.43 6.05 -0.18
N VAL A 150 -26.67 6.59 -1.37
CA VAL A 150 -27.92 6.46 -2.12
C VAL A 150 -27.61 5.94 -3.52
N PRO A 151 -27.87 4.65 -3.85
CA PRO A 151 -27.44 4.04 -5.11
C PRO A 151 -27.85 4.82 -6.36
N ALA A 152 -29.08 5.36 -6.37
CA ALA A 152 -29.66 6.03 -7.53
C ALA A 152 -28.98 7.37 -7.88
N THR A 153 -28.30 7.99 -6.92
CA THR A 153 -27.66 9.31 -7.07
C THR A 153 -26.20 9.28 -6.63
N PHE A 154 -25.62 8.08 -6.50
CA PHE A 154 -24.26 7.94 -6.00
C PHE A 154 -23.24 8.43 -7.01
N TRP A 155 -23.44 8.14 -8.30
CA TRP A 155 -22.53 8.54 -9.37
C TRP A 155 -22.91 9.91 -9.94
N GLU A 156 -21.95 10.81 -10.00
CA GLU A 156 -22.05 12.04 -10.79
C GLU A 156 -22.22 11.69 -12.27
N GLN A 157 -23.14 12.40 -12.93
CA GLN A 157 -23.40 12.22 -14.36
C GLN A 157 -22.75 13.37 -15.14
N SER A 158 -21.52 13.15 -15.60
CA SER A 158 -20.79 14.10 -16.44
C SER A 158 -20.10 13.40 -17.61
N GLU A 159 -19.91 14.13 -18.72
CA GLU A 159 -19.22 13.62 -19.91
C GLU A 159 -17.79 13.18 -19.58
N TYR A 160 -17.12 13.95 -18.72
CA TYR A 160 -15.78 13.63 -18.23
C TYR A 160 -15.74 12.30 -17.44
N ALA A 161 -16.70 12.07 -16.53
CA ALA A 161 -16.78 10.80 -15.80
C ALA A 161 -16.98 9.61 -16.76
N LEU A 162 -17.88 9.76 -17.73
CA LEU A 162 -18.15 8.73 -18.73
C LEU A 162 -16.93 8.41 -19.59
N GLU A 163 -16.19 9.43 -20.04
CA GLU A 163 -15.02 9.26 -20.89
C GLU A 163 -13.82 8.70 -20.12
N SER A 164 -13.56 9.21 -18.91
CA SER A 164 -12.31 8.91 -18.19
C SER A 164 -12.40 7.69 -17.29
N TYR A 165 -13.55 7.43 -16.68
CA TYR A 165 -13.69 6.42 -15.62
C TYR A 165 -14.65 5.28 -15.96
N VAL A 166 -15.77 5.55 -16.62
CA VAL A 166 -16.81 4.55 -16.79
C VAL A 166 -16.43 3.53 -17.87
N SER A 167 -16.19 2.30 -17.45
CA SER A 167 -15.92 1.14 -18.31
C SER A 167 -17.19 0.33 -18.61
N PRO A 168 -17.19 -0.53 -19.63
CA PRO A 168 -18.25 -1.50 -19.85
C PRO A 168 -18.47 -2.44 -18.64
N PRO A 169 -19.62 -3.12 -18.54
CA PRO A 169 -19.84 -4.17 -17.56
C PRO A 169 -18.79 -5.29 -17.68
N PHE A 170 -18.42 -5.86 -16.54
CA PHE A 170 -17.44 -6.94 -16.43
C PHE A 170 -18.13 -8.28 -16.16
N ASP A 171 -17.43 -9.38 -16.45
CA ASP A 171 -17.84 -10.74 -16.11
C ASP A 171 -16.90 -11.35 -15.05
N GLU A 172 -17.22 -12.58 -14.63
CA GLU A 172 -16.46 -13.30 -13.61
C GLU A 172 -15.03 -13.62 -14.08
N ASP A 173 -14.83 -13.88 -15.38
CA ASP A 173 -13.51 -14.15 -15.95
C ASP A 173 -12.61 -12.91 -15.85
N LEU A 174 -13.16 -11.71 -16.10
CA LEU A 174 -12.41 -10.47 -15.93
C LEU A 174 -12.04 -10.23 -14.46
N ILE A 175 -12.95 -10.49 -13.51
CA ILE A 175 -12.64 -10.38 -12.07
C ILE A 175 -11.47 -11.29 -11.71
N ILE A 176 -11.55 -12.59 -12.06
CA ILE A 176 -10.49 -13.56 -11.77
C ILE A 176 -9.16 -13.11 -12.37
N SER A 177 -9.18 -12.61 -13.60
CA SER A 177 -7.98 -12.12 -14.28
C SER A 177 -7.38 -10.91 -13.57
N ILE A 178 -8.19 -9.95 -13.11
CA ILE A 178 -7.72 -8.76 -12.38
C ILE A 178 -7.16 -9.15 -11.01
N GLU A 179 -7.86 -9.99 -10.26
CA GLU A 179 -7.40 -10.49 -8.96
C GLU A 179 -6.08 -11.25 -9.06
N GLN A 180 -5.88 -12.05 -10.12
CA GLN A 180 -4.62 -12.75 -10.38
C GLN A 180 -3.45 -11.80 -10.66
N GLU A 181 -3.69 -10.72 -11.41
CA GLU A 181 -2.67 -9.71 -11.73
C GLU A 181 -2.28 -8.87 -10.50
N LEU A 182 -3.29 -8.45 -9.73
CA LEU A 182 -3.08 -7.65 -8.53
C LEU A 182 -2.60 -8.51 -7.35
N GLY A 183 -2.92 -9.80 -7.33
CA GLY A 183 -2.56 -10.73 -6.25
C GLY A 183 -3.45 -10.64 -5.02
N TYR A 184 -4.63 -10.02 -5.14
CA TYR A 184 -5.57 -9.75 -4.06
C TYR A 184 -7.01 -9.98 -4.52
N LYS A 185 -7.86 -10.50 -3.62
CA LYS A 185 -9.30 -10.65 -3.85
C LYS A 185 -10.04 -9.34 -3.73
N LEU A 186 -10.90 -9.02 -4.69
CA LEU A 186 -11.71 -7.82 -4.61
C LEU A 186 -12.81 -7.97 -3.52
N PRO A 187 -13.04 -6.95 -2.69
CA PRO A 187 -14.14 -6.98 -1.72
C PRO A 187 -15.48 -7.17 -2.43
N ALA A 188 -16.38 -7.97 -1.85
CA ALA A 188 -17.70 -8.19 -2.44
C ALA A 188 -18.49 -6.87 -2.58
N SER A 189 -18.35 -5.95 -1.62
CA SER A 189 -18.92 -4.60 -1.70
C SER A 189 -18.35 -3.77 -2.86
N TYR A 190 -17.07 -3.93 -3.20
CA TYR A 190 -16.46 -3.28 -4.37
C TYR A 190 -17.13 -3.76 -5.66
N ILE A 191 -17.20 -5.09 -5.83
CA ILE A 191 -17.85 -5.71 -6.99
C ILE A 191 -19.33 -5.29 -7.08
N GLN A 192 -20.04 -5.22 -5.95
CA GLN A 192 -21.44 -4.76 -5.92
C GLN A 192 -21.59 -3.33 -6.42
N LEU A 193 -20.73 -2.41 -5.98
CA LEU A 193 -20.77 -1.02 -6.44
C LEU A 193 -20.45 -0.94 -7.93
N MET A 194 -19.43 -1.66 -8.39
CA MET A 194 -19.01 -1.65 -9.80
C MET A 194 -20.07 -2.26 -10.73
N ASN A 195 -20.94 -3.14 -10.24
CA ASN A 195 -22.09 -3.63 -10.99
C ASN A 195 -23.18 -2.56 -11.22
N THR A 196 -23.19 -1.48 -10.42
CA THR A 196 -24.10 -0.33 -10.66
C THR A 196 -23.54 0.58 -11.76
N GLN A 197 -22.24 0.83 -11.74
CA GLN A 197 -21.45 1.52 -12.76
C GLN A 197 -19.99 1.12 -12.56
N ASN A 198 -19.32 0.66 -13.62
CA ASN A 198 -17.95 0.14 -13.52
C ASN A 198 -16.93 1.29 -13.56
N GLY A 199 -16.67 1.89 -12.39
CA GLY A 199 -15.89 3.11 -12.23
C GLY A 199 -16.73 4.38 -12.36
N GLY A 200 -16.20 5.50 -11.88
CA GLY A 200 -16.88 6.79 -11.99
C GLY A 200 -16.47 7.79 -10.92
N ILE A 201 -17.13 8.94 -10.95
CA ILE A 201 -16.98 10.01 -9.95
C ILE A 201 -18.18 9.93 -9.02
N PRO A 202 -17.99 9.78 -7.70
CA PRO A 202 -19.10 9.82 -6.76
C PRO A 202 -19.61 11.27 -6.59
N ALA A 203 -20.90 11.45 -6.35
CA ALA A 203 -21.50 12.76 -6.06
C ALA A 203 -21.02 13.38 -4.74
N ARG A 204 -20.33 12.60 -3.91
CA ARG A 204 -19.71 12.99 -2.64
C ARG A 204 -18.29 12.48 -2.64
N THR A 205 -17.35 13.38 -2.48
CA THR A 205 -15.93 13.15 -2.79
C THR A 205 -15.03 13.31 -1.58
N ALA A 206 -15.54 13.78 -0.45
CA ALA A 206 -14.73 13.97 0.75
C ALA A 206 -14.98 12.87 1.79
N PHE A 207 -13.96 12.49 2.55
CA PHE A 207 -14.03 11.54 3.64
C PHE A 207 -13.40 12.14 4.91
N PRO A 208 -14.17 12.35 5.99
CA PRO A 208 -13.63 12.91 7.23
C PRO A 208 -12.63 11.97 7.92
N THR A 209 -11.56 12.53 8.43
CA THR A 209 -10.50 11.89 9.21
C THR A 209 -10.21 12.69 10.49
N LYS A 210 -9.55 12.05 11.46
CA LYS A 210 -9.05 12.73 12.68
C LYS A 210 -7.55 13.01 12.63
N ALA A 211 -6.89 12.49 11.61
CA ALA A 211 -5.48 12.72 11.32
C ALA A 211 -5.39 13.69 10.16
N ALA A 212 -4.55 14.70 10.32
CA ALA A 212 -4.20 15.61 9.23
C ALA A 212 -3.45 14.87 8.13
N THR A 213 -3.66 15.31 6.90
CA THR A 213 -2.83 15.01 5.73
C THR A 213 -1.88 16.17 5.46
N SER A 214 -1.07 16.06 4.41
CA SER A 214 -0.21 17.16 3.95
C SER A 214 -0.98 18.43 3.59
N TRP A 215 -2.28 18.31 3.25
CA TRP A 215 -3.07 19.39 2.67
C TRP A 215 -4.39 19.71 3.39
N ALA A 216 -4.86 18.88 4.32
CA ALA A 216 -6.06 19.13 5.13
C ALA A 216 -5.91 18.62 6.57
N GLU A 217 -6.57 19.29 7.53
CA GLU A 217 -6.47 18.91 8.95
C GLU A 217 -7.37 17.72 9.31
N ASP A 218 -8.48 17.54 8.60
CA ASP A 218 -9.60 16.71 9.06
C ASP A 218 -10.29 15.89 7.96
N HIS A 219 -9.76 15.85 6.73
CA HIS A 219 -10.36 15.08 5.64
C HIS A 219 -9.38 14.62 4.57
N ILE A 220 -9.83 13.68 3.73
CA ILE A 220 -9.26 13.39 2.42
C ILE A 220 -10.32 13.60 1.35
N ALA A 221 -9.89 13.73 0.11
CA ALA A 221 -10.76 13.88 -1.05
C ALA A 221 -10.37 12.90 -2.14
N ILE A 222 -11.36 12.44 -2.90
CA ILE A 222 -11.20 11.60 -4.08
C ILE A 222 -11.81 12.30 -5.31
N THR A 223 -11.22 12.10 -6.48
CA THR A 223 -11.73 12.59 -7.77
C THR A 223 -12.45 11.52 -8.56
N GLY A 224 -12.23 10.24 -8.22
CA GLY A 224 -12.92 9.13 -8.86
C GLY A 224 -12.58 7.79 -8.23
N ILE A 225 -13.42 6.80 -8.52
CA ILE A 225 -13.24 5.41 -8.11
C ILE A 225 -12.94 4.60 -9.37
N LEU A 226 -11.88 3.80 -9.32
CA LEU A 226 -11.36 3.05 -10.46
C LEU A 226 -12.29 1.88 -10.84
N GLY A 227 -12.55 1.68 -12.12
CA GLY A 227 -13.32 0.54 -12.61
C GLY A 227 -12.52 -0.78 -12.57
N ILE A 228 -13.22 -1.92 -12.52
CA ILE A 228 -12.64 -3.25 -12.74
C ILE A 228 -12.41 -3.40 -14.25
N GLY A 229 -11.15 -3.33 -14.68
CA GLY A 229 -10.80 -3.40 -16.09
C GLY A 229 -9.36 -3.03 -16.38
N ARG A 230 -9.08 -2.95 -17.69
CA ARG A 230 -7.81 -2.54 -18.31
C ARG A 230 -8.04 -1.66 -19.55
N ASP A 231 -9.29 -1.32 -19.81
CA ASP A 231 -9.73 -0.67 -21.05
C ASP A 231 -9.53 0.85 -21.03
N LYS A 232 -9.34 1.43 -19.83
CA LYS A 232 -9.09 2.86 -19.61
C LYS A 232 -7.95 3.08 -18.64
N SER A 233 -7.33 4.27 -18.70
CA SER A 233 -6.25 4.65 -17.79
C SER A 233 -6.70 4.62 -16.31
N ASN A 234 -7.94 5.04 -16.02
CA ASN A 234 -8.51 5.05 -14.66
C ASN A 234 -9.29 3.75 -14.32
N THR A 235 -8.64 2.61 -14.54
CA THR A 235 -9.12 1.29 -14.10
C THR A 235 -8.07 0.61 -13.23
N LEU A 236 -8.48 -0.39 -12.44
CA LEU A 236 -7.59 -1.07 -11.49
C LEU A 236 -6.29 -1.58 -12.12
N ALA A 237 -6.35 -2.04 -13.36
CA ALA A 237 -5.20 -2.50 -14.15
C ALA A 237 -5.05 -1.69 -15.46
N GLY A 238 -5.46 -0.42 -15.42
CA GLY A 238 -5.20 0.57 -16.47
C GLY A 238 -3.80 1.16 -16.40
N GLU A 239 -3.50 2.10 -17.30
CA GLU A 239 -2.23 2.83 -17.36
C GLU A 239 -1.84 3.49 -16.02
N PHE A 240 -2.81 4.07 -15.31
CA PHE A 240 -2.62 4.68 -13.99
C PHE A 240 -3.21 3.82 -12.87
N GLY A 241 -3.32 2.51 -13.12
CA GLY A 241 -3.86 1.55 -12.17
C GLY A 241 -2.92 1.23 -11.02
N SER A 242 -3.32 0.24 -10.20
CA SER A 242 -2.63 -0.06 -8.94
C SER A 242 -1.16 -0.45 -9.11
N ARG A 243 -0.81 -1.17 -10.18
CA ARG A 243 0.58 -1.58 -10.42
C ARG A 243 1.47 -0.39 -10.78
N PHE A 244 0.98 0.51 -11.62
CA PHE A 244 1.70 1.73 -11.96
C PHE A 244 2.01 2.59 -10.72
N MET A 245 1.02 2.80 -9.85
CA MET A 245 1.24 3.59 -8.64
C MET A 245 2.27 2.94 -7.69
N ILE A 246 2.25 1.62 -7.56
CA ILE A 246 3.19 0.89 -6.70
C ILE A 246 4.60 0.86 -7.32
N GLU A 247 4.71 0.50 -8.59
CA GLU A 247 5.98 0.17 -9.25
C GLU A 247 6.70 1.41 -9.78
N GLU A 248 5.96 2.37 -10.35
CA GLU A 248 6.53 3.58 -10.98
C GLU A 248 6.49 4.79 -10.05
N TRP A 249 5.46 4.92 -9.20
CA TRP A 249 5.35 6.01 -8.22
C TRP A 249 5.83 5.63 -6.80
N GLY A 250 6.25 4.39 -6.61
CA GLY A 250 6.89 3.94 -5.36
C GLY A 250 5.94 3.82 -4.16
N TYR A 251 4.63 3.82 -4.37
CA TYR A 251 3.68 3.59 -3.27
C TYR A 251 3.89 2.21 -2.64
N PRO A 252 3.72 2.09 -1.31
CA PRO A 252 3.90 0.81 -0.63
C PRO A 252 2.91 -0.23 -1.16
N ASP A 253 3.37 -1.46 -1.42
CA ASP A 253 2.50 -2.56 -1.88
C ASP A 253 1.71 -3.16 -0.70
N LEU A 254 0.70 -2.39 -0.27
CA LEU A 254 -0.27 -2.73 0.78
C LEU A 254 -1.42 -3.60 0.24
N GLY A 255 -1.70 -3.49 -1.05
CA GLY A 255 -2.95 -3.95 -1.65
C GLY A 255 -3.28 -3.28 -2.98
N ILE A 256 -4.52 -2.82 -3.11
CA ILE A 256 -5.08 -2.32 -4.38
C ILE A 256 -5.37 -0.83 -4.28
N VAL A 257 -4.80 0.01 -5.16
CA VAL A 257 -5.24 1.40 -5.35
C VAL A 257 -6.62 1.41 -5.98
N ILE A 258 -7.56 2.16 -5.38
CA ILE A 258 -8.96 2.16 -5.79
C ILE A 258 -9.53 3.54 -6.12
N CYS A 259 -8.86 4.63 -5.75
CA CYS A 259 -9.30 5.98 -6.06
C CYS A 259 -8.16 6.83 -6.60
N ASP A 260 -8.53 7.73 -7.51
CA ASP A 260 -7.75 8.92 -7.83
C ASP A 260 -8.11 10.04 -6.83
N CYS A 261 -7.17 10.95 -6.61
CA CYS A 261 -7.29 12.07 -5.68
C CYS A 261 -6.98 13.40 -6.39
N PRO A 262 -7.44 14.56 -5.87
CA PRO A 262 -7.24 15.86 -6.51
C PRO A 262 -5.79 16.25 -6.75
N SER A 263 -4.86 15.63 -6.02
CA SER A 263 -3.43 15.91 -6.06
C SER A 263 -2.73 15.42 -7.34
N ALA A 264 -3.44 14.74 -8.26
CA ALA A 264 -2.88 14.15 -9.47
C ALA A 264 -1.81 13.08 -9.19
N GLY A 265 -2.09 12.19 -8.22
CA GLY A 265 -1.28 11.01 -7.90
C GLY A 265 -0.27 11.21 -6.76
N HIS A 266 -0.21 12.38 -6.15
CA HIS A 266 0.60 12.65 -4.95
C HIS A 266 -0.04 12.10 -3.67
N ASP A 267 -1.28 11.64 -3.75
CA ASP A 267 -1.91 10.77 -2.75
C ASP A 267 -2.88 9.79 -3.41
N VAL A 268 -3.17 8.68 -2.72
CA VAL A 268 -4.07 7.63 -3.19
C VAL A 268 -4.92 7.05 -2.07
N VAL A 269 -6.06 6.46 -2.42
CA VAL A 269 -6.82 5.58 -1.52
C VAL A 269 -6.62 4.12 -1.93
N MET A 270 -6.26 3.28 -0.96
CA MET A 270 -5.97 1.87 -1.17
C MET A 270 -6.86 0.96 -0.30
N LEU A 271 -7.15 -0.22 -0.83
CA LEU A 271 -7.54 -1.38 -0.04
C LEU A 271 -6.28 -1.98 0.60
N ASP A 272 -6.19 -1.97 1.92
CA ASP A 272 -5.04 -2.46 2.68
C ASP A 272 -5.28 -3.88 3.21
N TYR A 273 -4.49 -4.83 2.72
CA TYR A 273 -4.59 -6.25 3.07
C TYR A 273 -3.60 -6.68 4.15
N ARG A 274 -2.79 -5.77 4.70
CA ARG A 274 -1.75 -6.15 5.69
C ARG A 274 -2.31 -6.87 6.92
N PHE A 275 -3.54 -6.56 7.33
CA PHE A 275 -4.17 -7.16 8.50
C PHE A 275 -4.92 -8.46 8.19
N CYS A 276 -5.41 -8.66 6.97
CA CYS A 276 -6.30 -9.77 6.61
C CYS A 276 -5.70 -10.78 5.63
N GLY A 277 -4.56 -10.46 5.00
CA GLY A 277 -3.98 -11.26 3.93
C GLY A 277 -4.76 -11.14 2.60
N PRO A 278 -4.23 -11.70 1.50
CA PRO A 278 -4.69 -11.37 0.14
C PRO A 278 -6.12 -11.83 -0.20
N GLU A 279 -6.68 -12.74 0.57
CA GLU A 279 -8.05 -13.27 0.38
C GLU A 279 -9.04 -12.71 1.42
N GLY A 280 -8.58 -11.88 2.36
CA GLY A 280 -9.39 -11.34 3.43
C GLY A 280 -10.18 -10.08 3.03
N GLU A 281 -11.06 -9.61 3.91
CA GLU A 281 -11.76 -8.33 3.74
C GLU A 281 -10.84 -7.17 4.19
N PRO A 282 -10.30 -6.36 3.27
CA PRO A 282 -9.28 -5.35 3.57
C PRO A 282 -9.86 -4.12 4.26
N ALA A 283 -9.01 -3.39 4.97
CA ALA A 283 -9.30 -2.02 5.39
C ALA A 283 -9.22 -1.05 4.20
N VAL A 284 -9.65 0.19 4.40
CA VAL A 284 -9.40 1.30 3.46
C VAL A 284 -8.47 2.30 4.13
N VAL A 285 -7.42 2.69 3.42
CA VAL A 285 -6.41 3.65 3.87
C VAL A 285 -6.18 4.71 2.80
N HIS A 286 -5.78 5.90 3.24
CA HIS A 286 -5.16 6.92 2.41
C HIS A 286 -3.64 6.80 2.55
N VAL A 287 -2.90 7.08 1.47
CA VAL A 287 -1.43 7.13 1.49
C VAL A 287 -0.99 8.44 0.86
N ASP A 288 -0.24 9.23 1.62
CA ASP A 288 0.23 10.57 1.24
C ASP A 288 1.71 10.56 0.87
N GLN A 289 2.01 10.73 -0.42
CA GLN A 289 3.40 10.72 -0.90
C GLN A 289 4.20 11.91 -0.35
N GLU A 290 3.57 13.07 -0.19
CA GLU A 290 4.25 14.29 0.25
C GLU A 290 4.67 14.22 1.72
N ASP A 291 4.00 13.38 2.51
CA ASP A 291 4.34 13.08 3.91
C ASP A 291 5.03 11.71 4.08
N ASP A 292 6.03 11.41 3.25
CA ASP A 292 6.82 10.15 3.31
C ASP A 292 5.94 8.88 3.27
N TYR A 293 4.98 8.88 2.33
CA TYR A 293 4.00 7.80 2.14
C TYR A 293 3.25 7.47 3.45
N GLU A 294 2.90 8.50 4.23
CA GLU A 294 2.19 8.31 5.50
C GLU A 294 0.83 7.66 5.25
N ILE A 295 0.54 6.61 6.03
CA ILE A 295 -0.65 5.78 5.83
C ILE A 295 -1.70 6.15 6.85
N THR A 296 -2.82 6.71 6.40
CA THR A 296 -3.94 7.11 7.25
C THR A 296 -5.10 6.12 7.16
N TYR A 297 -5.44 5.49 8.29
CA TYR A 297 -6.58 4.57 8.36
C TYR A 297 -7.92 5.31 8.20
N LEU A 298 -8.72 4.91 7.20
CA LEU A 298 -10.02 5.55 6.91
C LEU A 298 -11.19 4.70 7.41
N ALA A 299 -11.26 3.44 6.97
CA ALA A 299 -12.44 2.60 7.17
C ALA A 299 -12.11 1.12 7.37
N PRO A 300 -12.96 0.35 8.08
CA PRO A 300 -12.73 -1.06 8.32
C PRO A 300 -12.94 -1.95 7.09
N HIS A 301 -13.62 -1.45 6.06
CA HIS A 301 -13.83 -2.11 4.77
C HIS A 301 -14.40 -1.11 3.75
N PHE A 302 -14.44 -1.52 2.48
CA PHE A 302 -14.84 -0.66 1.36
C PHE A 302 -16.27 -0.10 1.52
N GLU A 303 -17.27 -0.91 1.88
CA GLU A 303 -18.62 -0.38 2.11
C GLU A 303 -18.68 0.72 3.17
N ALA A 304 -17.92 0.61 4.27
CA ALA A 304 -17.91 1.64 5.30
C ALA A 304 -17.28 2.94 4.78
N PHE A 305 -16.26 2.85 3.93
CA PHE A 305 -15.67 4.00 3.24
C PHE A 305 -16.70 4.70 2.35
N ILE A 306 -17.37 3.95 1.47
CA ILE A 306 -18.37 4.48 0.54
C ILE A 306 -19.56 5.13 1.26
N ARG A 307 -19.99 4.57 2.39
CA ARG A 307 -21.06 5.14 3.23
C ARG A 307 -20.60 6.30 4.11
N GLY A 308 -19.29 6.55 4.19
CA GLY A 308 -18.70 7.66 4.94
C GLY A 308 -18.38 8.87 4.06
N LEU A 309 -18.52 8.77 2.74
CA LEU A 309 -18.33 9.91 1.85
C LEU A 309 -19.38 10.99 2.11
N VAL A 310 -18.92 12.23 2.23
CA VAL A 310 -19.71 13.46 2.47
C VAL A 310 -19.49 14.47 1.34
N ASP A 311 -20.29 15.53 1.35
CA ASP A 311 -20.13 16.63 0.41
C ASP A 311 -18.85 17.41 0.74
N ALA A 312 -18.05 17.80 -0.25
CA ALA A 312 -16.83 18.56 0.00
C ALA A 312 -17.15 19.89 0.69
N ASP A 313 -18.22 20.55 0.25
CA ASP A 313 -18.72 21.81 0.81
C ASP A 313 -19.11 21.69 2.29
N THR A 314 -19.47 20.49 2.77
CA THR A 314 -19.82 20.31 4.19
C THR A 314 -18.63 20.36 5.13
N ILE A 315 -17.41 20.20 4.62
CA ILE A 315 -16.18 20.24 5.41
C ILE A 315 -15.61 21.67 5.44
N GLU A 316 -15.63 22.38 4.29
CA GLU A 316 -15.21 23.78 4.22
C GLU A 316 -16.02 24.68 5.19
N LEU A 317 -17.33 24.40 5.34
CA LEU A 317 -18.19 25.14 6.27
C LEU A 317 -17.86 24.89 7.74
N SER A 318 -17.34 23.71 8.11
CA SER A 318 -16.93 23.46 9.50
C SER A 318 -15.63 24.17 9.87
N ASP A 319 -14.74 24.40 8.90
CA ASP A 319 -13.49 25.13 9.13
C ASP A 319 -13.74 26.63 9.35
N GLU A 320 -14.68 27.22 8.61
CA GLU A 320 -15.08 28.63 8.79
C GLU A 320 -15.79 28.89 10.14
N GLU A 321 -16.53 27.92 10.69
CA GLU A 321 -17.24 28.07 11.98
C GLU A 321 -16.32 27.97 13.22
N VAL A 322 -15.08 27.51 13.06
CA VAL A 322 -14.10 27.37 14.17
C VAL A 322 -13.22 28.61 14.32
N GLU A 323 -13.23 29.54 13.35
CA GLU A 323 -12.41 30.76 13.35
C GLU A 323 -13.02 31.98 14.10
N ASP A 324 -14.18 31.87 14.75
CA ASP A 324 -14.87 32.97 15.47
C ASP A 324 -14.72 33.01 17.01
#